data_AF-A0A2S6YZI8-F1
#
_entry.id   AF-A0A2S6YZI8-F1
#
_cell.length_a   1.000
_cell.length_b   1.000
_cell.length_c   1.000
_cell.angle_alpha   90.00
_cell.angle_beta   90.00
_cell.angle_gamma   90.00
#
_symmetry.space_group_name_H-M   'P 1'
#
loop_
_entity.id
_entity.type
_entity.pdbx_description
1 polymer ?
#
loop_
_entity_poly.entity_id
_entity_poly.type
_entity_poly.pdbx_seq_one_letter_code
_entity_poly.pdbx_strand_id
1 'polypeptide(L)' 'MSERKTEVVNLRMSPRVKELLREAAGREHRTLSNMLEVLIEGYFDAENHADVFPSSGRKSRATSENSTSIDVSRAHSG' A
#
# COMPACT_ATOMS: atom_id res chain seq x y z
N MET A 1 3.20 -10.34 22.96
CA MET A 1 2.88 -9.85 21.60
C MET A 1 1.41 -10.14 21.37
N SER A 2 0.58 -9.12 21.22
CA SER A 2 -0.87 -9.24 21.16
C SER A 2 -1.27 -10.03 19.91
N GLU A 3 -1.89 -11.19 20.07
CA GLU A 3 -2.56 -11.90 18.98
C GLU A 3 -3.53 -10.93 18.31
N ARG A 4 -3.31 -10.61 17.03
CA ARG A 4 -4.35 -9.96 16.24
C ARG A 4 -5.46 -10.98 16.05
N LYS A 5 -6.46 -10.95 16.92
CA LYS A 5 -7.70 -11.73 16.77
C LYS A 5 -8.45 -11.17 15.57
N THR A 6 -8.22 -11.78 14.41
CA THR A 6 -9.04 -11.55 13.22
C THR A 6 -10.26 -12.45 13.30
N GLU A 7 -11.45 -11.88 13.10
CA GLU A 7 -12.70 -12.63 13.01
C GLU A 7 -13.14 -12.77 11.55
N VAL A 8 -13.75 -13.90 11.21
CA VAL A 8 -14.26 -14.13 9.85
C VAL A 8 -15.59 -13.42 9.67
N VAL A 9 -15.64 -12.46 8.75
CA VAL A 9 -16.86 -11.72 8.40
C VAL A 9 -17.44 -12.25 7.09
N ASN A 10 -18.71 -12.67 7.10
CA ASN A 10 -19.44 -13.07 5.90
C ASN A 10 -20.27 -11.90 5.37
N LEU A 11 -19.93 -11.40 4.18
CA LEU A 11 -20.59 -10.25 3.55
C LEU A 11 -21.35 -10.66 2.29
N ARG A 12 -22.55 -10.09 2.13
CA ARG A 12 -23.31 -10.15 0.88
C ARG A 12 -23.25 -8.79 0.22
N MET A 13 -22.91 -8.76 -1.05
CA MET A 13 -22.86 -7.54 -1.86
C MET A 13 -23.25 -7.85 -3.30
N SER A 14 -23.62 -6.81 -4.05
CA SER A 14 -23.94 -6.96 -5.46
C SER A 14 -22.68 -7.36 -6.27
N PRO A 15 -22.85 -8.03 -7.42
CA PRO A 15 -21.72 -8.36 -8.30
C PRO A 15 -20.89 -7.13 -8.68
N ARG A 16 -21.57 -6.01 -8.93
CA ARG A 16 -20.93 -4.74 -9.30
C ARG A 16 -19.99 -4.23 -8.20
N VAL A 17 -20.42 -4.25 -6.94
CA VAL A 17 -19.59 -3.78 -5.82
C VAL A 17 -18.38 -4.70 -5.61
N LYS A 18 -18.56 -6.01 -5.80
CA LYS A 18 -17.47 -6.99 -5.72
C LYS A 18 -16.38 -6.72 -6.77
N GLU A 19 -16.77 -6.35 -8.00
CA GLU A 19 -15.83 -5.99 -9.05
C GLU A 19 -15.04 -4.72 -8.72
N LEU A 20 -15.74 -3.67 -8.26
CA LEU A 20 -15.10 -2.42 -7.84
C LEU A 20 -14.10 -2.65 -6.71
N LEU A 21 -14.47 -3.45 -5.71
CA LEU A 21 -13.57 -3.81 -4.61
C LEU A 21 -12.34 -4.58 -5.11
N ARG A 22 -12.52 -5.49 -6.08
CA ARG A 22 -11.41 -6.24 -6.69
C ARG A 22 -10.47 -5.32 -7.48
N GLU A 23 -11.00 -4.37 -8.22
CA GLU A 23 -10.19 -3.38 -8.92
C GLU A 23 -9.39 -2.51 -7.94
N ALA A 24 -10.03 -1.99 -6.89
CA ALA A 24 -9.37 -1.19 -5.86
C ALA A 24 -8.23 -1.97 -5.18
N ALA A 25 -8.52 -3.20 -4.74
CA ALA A 25 -7.53 -4.08 -4.12
C ALA A 25 -6.38 -4.42 -5.09
N GLY A 26 -6.70 -4.64 -6.37
CA GLY A 26 -5.71 -4.91 -7.42
C GLY A 26 -4.76 -3.74 -7.66
N ARG A 27 -5.26 -2.50 -7.67
CA ARG A 27 -4.45 -1.28 -7.85
C ARG A 27 -3.43 -1.08 -6.72
N GLU A 28 -3.76 -1.53 -5.51
CA GLU A 28 -2.88 -1.43 -4.34
C GLU A 28 -2.07 -2.69 -4.03
N HIS A 29 -2.26 -3.78 -4.78
CA HIS A 29 -1.74 -5.13 -4.50
C HIS A 29 -2.05 -5.60 -3.06
N ARG A 30 -3.28 -5.34 -2.61
CA ARG A 30 -3.79 -5.79 -1.31
C ARG A 30 -4.82 -6.90 -1.49
N THR A 31 -5.06 -7.67 -0.44
CA THR A 31 -6.19 -8.61 -0.40
C THR A 31 -7.51 -7.85 -0.31
N LEU A 32 -8.63 -8.50 -0.68
CA LEU A 32 -9.96 -7.89 -0.58
C LEU A 32 -10.30 -7.48 0.86
N SER A 33 -9.97 -8.32 1.84
CA SER A 33 -10.22 -8.03 3.27
C SER A 33 -9.46 -6.78 3.72
N ASN A 34 -8.18 -6.69 3.36
CA ASN A 34 -7.33 -5.55 3.74
C ASN A 34 -7.76 -4.26 3.02
N MET A 35 -8.30 -4.38 1.80
CA MET A 35 -8.90 -3.23 1.09
C MET A 35 -10.19 -2.77 1.79
N LEU A 36 -11.01 -3.71 2.27
CA LEU A 36 -12.21 -3.41 3.05
C LEU A 36 -11.87 -2.64 4.35
N GLU A 37 -10.83 -3.07 5.08
CA GLU A 37 -10.36 -2.36 6.28
C GLU A 37 -9.98 -0.91 5.96
N VAL A 38 -9.18 -0.67 4.92
CA VAL A 38 -8.80 0.69 4.49
C VAL A 38 -10.00 1.55 4.11
N LEU A 39 -10.98 0.97 3.40
CA LEU A 39 -12.20 1.70 3.02
C LEU A 39 -13.06 2.05 4.23
N ILE A 40 -13.12 1.17 5.23
CA ILE A 40 -13.86 1.41 6.48
C ILE A 40 -13.16 2.49 7.31
N GLU A 41 -11.84 2.40 7.48
CA GLU A 41 -11.03 3.43 8.16
C GLU A 41 -11.21 4.79 7.48
N GLY A 42 -11.10 4.84 6.15
CA GLY A 42 -11.30 6.06 5.38
C GLY A 42 -12.72 6.63 5.48
N TYR A 43 -13.74 5.78 5.60
CA TYR A 43 -15.12 6.25 5.81
C TYR A 43 -15.27 7.01 7.12
N PHE A 44 -14.72 6.48 8.23
CA PHE A 44 -14.79 7.14 9.54
C PHE A 44 -13.89 8.36 9.66
N ASP A 45 -12.74 8.36 8.98
CA ASP A 45 -11.89 9.54 8.88
C ASP A 45 -12.60 10.65 8.10
N ALA A 46 -13.29 10.30 7.01
CA ALA A 46 -14.04 11.24 6.18
C ALA A 46 -15.33 11.76 6.85
N GLU A 47 -15.95 10.98 7.73
CA GLU A 47 -17.14 11.42 8.49
C GLU A 47 -16.74 12.44 9.57
N ASN A 48 -15.50 12.38 10.07
CA ASN A 48 -14.89 13.40 10.93
C ASN A 48 -14.25 14.56 10.14
N HIS A 49 -13.87 14.34 8.88
CA HIS A 49 -13.32 15.34 7.96
C HIS A 49 -13.92 15.12 6.56
N ALA A 50 -15.05 15.78 6.28
CA ALA A 50 -15.69 15.76 4.97
C ALA A 50 -14.63 15.98 3.87
N ASP A 51 -14.53 15.05 2.92
CA ASP A 51 -13.57 14.94 1.81
C ASP A 51 -12.31 14.10 2.04
N VAL A 52 -12.44 12.76 2.04
CA VAL A 52 -11.29 11.90 1.74
C VAL A 52 -11.62 10.78 0.76
N PHE A 53 -11.46 11.07 -0.52
CA PHE A 53 -10.79 10.15 -1.44
C PHE A 53 -10.03 10.96 -2.50
N PRO A 54 -8.69 10.97 -2.43
CA PRO A 54 -7.91 10.81 -3.65
C PRO A 54 -6.83 9.73 -3.51
N SER A 55 -6.57 9.09 -4.64
CA SER A 55 -5.77 7.89 -4.80
C SER A 55 -4.27 8.09 -4.59
N SER A 56 -3.62 6.97 -4.22
CA SER A 56 -2.30 6.53 -4.67
C SER A 56 -1.11 7.46 -4.40
N GLY A 57 -0.38 7.14 -3.34
CA GLY A 57 0.96 7.65 -3.07
C GLY A 57 1.82 6.61 -2.37
N ARG A 58 2.09 5.47 -3.01
CA ARG A 58 3.17 4.58 -2.57
C ARG A 58 4.48 5.36 -2.69
N LYS A 59 5.02 5.87 -1.57
CA LYS A 59 6.41 6.31 -1.47
C LYS A 59 7.29 5.12 -1.88
N SER A 60 7.93 5.24 -3.04
CA SER A 60 9.00 4.35 -3.46
C SER A 60 10.07 4.36 -2.38
N ARG A 61 10.20 3.23 -1.68
CA ARG A 61 11.31 2.92 -0.79
C ARG A 61 12.59 2.99 -1.61
N ALA A 62 13.35 4.08 -1.47
CA ALA A 62 14.69 4.18 -1.98
C ALA A 62 15.58 3.21 -1.20
N THR A 63 15.81 2.02 -1.77
CA THR A 63 16.94 1.18 -1.40
C THR A 63 18.19 1.81 -2.01
N SER A 64 18.89 2.60 -1.21
CA SER A 64 20.24 3.09 -1.50
C SER A 64 21.19 1.90 -1.47
N GLU A 65 21.34 1.21 -2.60
CA GLU A 65 22.36 0.18 -2.81
C GLU A 65 23.71 0.86 -3.07
N ASN A 66 24.46 0.98 -1.98
CA ASN A 66 25.90 0.82 -1.85
C ASN A 66 26.72 0.85 -3.17
N SER A 67 27.17 2.04 -3.58
CA SER A 67 28.21 2.17 -4.60
C SER A 67 29.58 1.94 -3.95
N THR A 68 30.05 0.71 -4.05
CA THR A 68 31.41 0.27 -3.75
C THR A 68 32.39 1.06 -4.63
N SER A 69 33.07 2.06 -4.07
CA SER A 69 34.20 2.71 -4.74
C SER A 69 35.45 1.87 -4.50
N ILE A 70 35.82 1.06 -5.49
CA ILE A 70 37.17 0.55 -5.65
C ILE A 70 37.58 0.95 -7.07
N ASP A 71 38.32 2.04 -7.19
CA ASP A 71 39.04 2.35 -8.42
C ASP A 71 40.55 2.40 -8.09
N VAL A 72 41.18 1.25 -8.32
CA VAL A 72 42.62 1.07 -8.46
C VAL A 72 42.95 1.45 -9.90
N SER A 73 43.69 2.53 -10.10
CA SER A 73 44.53 2.86 -11.28
C SER A 73 44.94 4.34 -11.20
N ARG A 74 46.10 4.83 -11.62
CA ARG A 74 47.33 4.30 -12.22
C ARG A 74 48.22 5.53 -12.39
N ALA A 75 49.53 5.31 -12.36
CA ALA A 75 50.64 6.25 -12.56
C ALA A 75 50.46 7.31 -13.67
N HIS A 76 51.19 8.43 -13.55
CA HIS A 76 52.08 9.13 -14.52
C HIS A 76 52.27 10.58 -14.00
N SER A 77 53.44 10.95 -13.46
CA SER A 77 54.61 11.51 -14.14
C SER A 77 54.31 12.82 -14.88
N GLY A 78 54.88 13.93 -14.39
CA GLY A 78 54.94 15.25 -15.04
C GLY A 78 55.53 16.28 -14.10
#